data_AF-H1SIU1-F1
#
_entry.id   AF-H1SIU1-F1
#
_cell.length_a   1.000
_cell.length_b   1.000
_cell.length_c   1.000
_cell.angle_alpha   90.00
_cell.angle_beta   90.00
_cell.angle_gamma   90.00
#
_symmetry.space_group_name_H-M   'P 1'
#
loop_
_entity.id
_entity.type
_entity.pdbx_description
1 polymer ?
#
loop_
_entity_poly.entity_id
_entity_poly.type
_entity_poly.pdbx_seq_one_letter_code
_entity_poly.pdbx_strand_id
1 'polypeptide(L)'
;LKALAVTGDKRSAVLPNVPTMAEGGVKDVDVYSWQAVAAPRGLPKDVKARLHAALVGSLNEPQMRQKLAENGFEVVANTPEQFEQFEKQELQRWKGVIEAGKISID
;
A
#
# COMPACT_ATOMS: atom_id res chain seq x y z
N LEU A 1 16.01 -11.79 -15.86
CA LEU A 1 14.59 -11.87 -15.43
C LEU A 1 13.76 -10.97 -16.35
N LYS A 2 12.48 -11.27 -16.61
CA LYS A 2 11.57 -10.43 -17.40
C LYS A 2 10.27 -10.22 -16.63
N ALA A 3 9.91 -8.96 -16.35
CA ALA A 3 8.62 -8.62 -15.76
C ALA A 3 7.51 -8.80 -16.80
N LEU A 4 6.41 -9.45 -16.43
CA LEU A 4 5.31 -9.78 -17.34
C LEU A 4 4.10 -8.84 -17.18
N ALA A 5 3.76 -8.50 -15.94
CA ALA A 5 2.68 -7.58 -15.62
C ALA A 5 2.93 -6.90 -14.26
N VAL A 6 2.28 -5.76 -14.04
CA VAL A 6 2.09 -5.16 -12.72
C VAL A 6 0.64 -5.36 -12.27
N THR A 7 0.41 -5.44 -10.96
CA THR A 7 -0.90 -5.77 -10.38
C THR A 7 -1.70 -4.57 -9.92
N GLY A 8 -1.14 -3.36 -9.99
CA GLY A 8 -1.89 -2.13 -9.73
C GLY A 8 -2.79 -1.74 -10.91
N ASP A 9 -3.78 -0.90 -10.63
CA ASP A 9 -4.68 -0.30 -11.62
C ASP A 9 -3.97 0.54 -12.70
N LYS A 10 -2.77 1.06 -12.39
CA LYS A 10 -1.91 1.83 -13.30
C LYS A 10 -0.52 1.21 -13.45
N ARG A 11 0.14 1.52 -14.57
CA ARG A 11 1.55 1.12 -14.77
C ARG A 11 2.45 1.75 -13.72
N SER A 12 3.44 1.00 -13.28
CA SER A 12 4.46 1.50 -12.35
C SER A 12 5.41 2.46 -13.07
N ALA A 13 5.74 3.58 -12.42
CA ALA A 13 6.71 4.55 -12.96
C ALA A 13 8.11 3.94 -13.15
N VAL A 14 8.49 2.94 -12.35
CA VAL A 14 9.78 2.23 -12.49
C VAL A 14 9.72 1.08 -13.50
N LEU A 15 8.53 0.71 -13.97
CA LEU A 15 8.30 -0.32 -14.99
C LEU A 15 7.30 0.17 -16.06
N PRO A 16 7.55 1.31 -16.75
CA PRO A 16 6.55 1.98 -17.60
C PRO A 16 6.13 1.15 -18.83
N ASN A 17 6.99 0.21 -19.24
CA ASN A 17 6.76 -0.68 -20.38
C ASN A 17 6.12 -2.02 -20.00
N VAL A 18 5.90 -2.27 -18.71
CA VAL A 18 5.25 -3.50 -18.23
C VAL A 18 3.75 -3.20 -18.09
N PRO A 19 2.87 -3.98 -18.75
CA PRO A 19 1.44 -3.71 -18.71
C PRO A 19 0.85 -4.03 -17.32
N THR A 20 -0.31 -3.46 -17.01
CA THR A 20 -1.14 -3.93 -15.90
C THR A 20 -1.80 -5.27 -16.25
N MET A 21 -2.27 -5.99 -15.24
CA MET A 21 -3.09 -7.19 -15.46
C MET A 21 -4.36 -6.89 -16.28
N ALA A 22 -4.97 -5.72 -16.05
CA ALA A 22 -6.15 -5.26 -16.78
C ALA A 22 -5.86 -4.98 -18.26
N GLU A 23 -4.72 -4.35 -18.59
CA GLU A 23 -4.26 -4.18 -19.98
C GLU A 23 -3.98 -5.52 -20.68
N GLY A 24 -3.58 -6.53 -19.90
CA GLY A 24 -3.39 -7.92 -20.36
C GLY A 24 -4.68 -8.73 -20.49
N GLY A 25 -5.85 -8.14 -20.19
CA GLY A 25 -7.16 -8.79 -20.32
C GLY A 25 -7.67 -9.48 -19.05
N VAL A 26 -6.93 -9.46 -17.95
CA VAL A 26 -7.37 -9.99 -16.65
C VAL A 26 -7.92 -8.82 -15.82
N LYS A 27 -9.25 -8.70 -15.81
CA LYS A 27 -9.95 -7.65 -15.08
C LYS A 27 -9.98 -7.91 -13.57
N ASP A 28 -10.24 -6.86 -12.81
CA ASP A 28 -10.47 -6.89 -11.35
C ASP A 28 -9.27 -7.40 -10.51
N VAL A 29 -8.10 -7.49 -11.13
CA VAL A 29 -6.83 -7.70 -10.44
C VAL A 29 -6.20 -6.35 -10.18
N ASP A 30 -6.62 -5.73 -9.08
CA ASP A 30 -5.98 -4.54 -8.50
C ASP A 30 -5.46 -4.90 -7.10
N VAL A 31 -4.15 -5.09 -7.01
CA VAL A 31 -3.46 -5.57 -5.82
C VAL A 31 -2.19 -4.75 -5.62
N TYR A 32 -2.22 -3.90 -4.60
CA TYR A 32 -1.06 -3.17 -4.11
C TYR A 32 -0.49 -3.85 -2.87
N SER A 33 0.82 -4.05 -2.85
CA SER A 33 1.55 -4.35 -1.61
C SER A 33 1.79 -3.04 -0.88
N TRP A 34 1.21 -2.89 0.30
CA TRP A 34 1.26 -1.66 1.08
C TRP A 34 2.01 -1.87 2.40
N GLN A 35 2.50 -0.76 2.95
CA GLN A 35 3.24 -0.71 4.20
C GLN A 35 2.63 0.38 5.07
N ALA A 36 2.58 0.12 6.37
CA ALA A 36 2.03 1.03 7.35
C ALA A 36 2.83 0.98 8.65
N VAL A 37 2.69 2.03 9.45
CA VAL A 37 3.26 2.09 10.80
C VAL A 37 2.12 1.95 11.80
N ALA A 38 2.21 0.93 12.65
CA ALA A 38 1.29 0.71 13.75
C ALA A 38 1.97 1.06 15.09
N ALA A 39 1.15 1.45 16.07
CA ALA A 39 1.58 1.72 17.43
C ALA A 39 0.64 1.01 18.43
N PRO A 40 1.07 0.80 19.68
CA PRO A 40 0.23 0.15 20.70
C PRO A 40 -1.13 0.84 20.89
N ARG A 41 -2.14 0.05 21.25
CA ARG A 41 -3.45 0.59 21.61
C ARG A 41 -3.32 1.49 22.85
N GLY A 42 -4.03 2.62 22.83
CA GLY A 42 -4.14 3.51 24.00
C GLY A 42 -3.08 4.61 24.08
N LEU A 43 -2.35 4.88 23.00
CA LEU A 43 -1.46 6.05 22.93
C LEU A 43 -2.20 7.34 23.33
N PRO A 44 -1.61 8.17 24.21
CA PRO A 44 -2.11 9.53 24.45
C PRO A 44 -2.26 10.31 23.14
N LYS A 45 -3.30 11.14 23.06
CA LYS A 45 -3.65 11.86 21.81
C LYS A 45 -2.51 12.74 21.30
N ASP A 46 -1.81 13.41 22.20
CA ASP A 46 -0.67 14.27 21.90
C ASP A 46 0.53 13.46 21.36
N VAL A 47 0.80 12.29 21.93
CA VAL A 47 1.84 11.37 21.43
C VAL A 47 1.49 10.85 20.04
N LYS A 48 0.22 10.44 19.83
CA LYS A 48 -0.27 10.01 18.50
C LYS A 48 -0.08 11.11 17.45
N ALA A 49 -0.46 12.35 17.80
CA ALA A 49 -0.34 13.49 16.89
C ALA A 49 1.12 13.82 16.56
N ARG A 50 2.01 13.82 17.55
CA ARG A 50 3.45 14.06 17.34
C ARG A 50 4.09 12.99 16.46
N LEU A 51 3.78 11.71 16.72
CA LEU A 51 4.30 10.61 15.92
C LEU A 51 3.81 10.69 14.47
N HIS A 52 2.51 10.94 14.26
CA HIS A 52 1.95 11.12 12.93
C HIS A 52 2.63 12.28 12.19
N ALA A 53 2.75 13.45 12.83
CA ALA A 53 3.40 14.61 12.23
C ALA A 53 4.86 14.34 11.86
N ALA A 54 5.62 13.65 12.72
CA ALA A 54 7.00 13.28 12.43
C ALA A 54 7.10 12.30 11.24
N LEU A 55 6.24 11.26 11.21
CA LEU A 55 6.21 10.29 10.11
C LEU A 55 5.85 10.95 8.77
N VAL A 56 4.79 11.76 8.75
CA VAL A 56 4.37 12.50 7.56
C VAL A 56 5.46 13.47 7.11
N GLY A 57 6.10 14.17 8.05
CA GLY A 57 7.24 15.05 7.76
C GLY A 57 8.37 14.31 7.06
N SER A 58 8.86 13.23 7.66
CA SER A 58 9.96 12.42 7.11
C SER A 58 9.63 11.78 5.76
N LEU A 59 8.42 11.24 5.61
CA LEU A 59 7.98 10.66 4.34
C LEU A 59 7.86 11.69 3.22
N ASN A 60 7.65 12.96 3.57
CA ASN A 60 7.55 14.07 2.61
C ASN A 60 8.88 14.74 2.28
N GLU A 61 9.97 14.39 2.97
CA GLU A 61 11.28 14.91 2.63
C GLU A 61 11.65 14.51 1.18
N PRO A 62 12.14 15.44 0.34
CA PRO A 62 12.40 15.16 -1.07
C PRO A 62 13.28 13.93 -1.30
N GLN A 63 14.34 13.77 -0.50
CA GLN A 63 15.24 12.63 -0.60
C GLN A 63 14.54 11.30 -0.24
N MET A 64 13.64 11.32 0.75
CA MET A 64 12.88 10.13 1.14
C MET A 64 11.87 9.76 0.05
N ARG A 65 11.09 10.72 -0.44
CA ARG A 65 10.14 10.52 -1.55
C ARG A 65 10.85 9.96 -2.79
N GLN A 66 12.00 10.53 -3.15
CA GLN A 66 12.79 10.07 -4.29
C GLN A 66 13.25 8.63 -4.11
N LYS A 67 13.89 8.29 -2.98
CA LYS A 67 14.36 6.93 -2.71
C LYS A 67 13.21 5.91 -2.74
N LEU A 68 12.07 6.25 -2.14
CA LEU A 68 10.90 5.37 -2.16
C LEU A 68 10.36 5.18 -3.58
N ALA A 69 10.25 6.27 -4.36
CA ALA A 69 9.81 6.21 -5.76
C ALA A 69 10.75 5.38 -6.65
N GLU A 70 12.07 5.52 -6.47
CA GLU A 70 13.09 4.71 -7.17
C GLU A 70 12.95 3.21 -6.87
N ASN A 71 12.42 2.86 -5.68
CA ASN A 71 12.11 1.48 -5.29
C ASN A 71 10.68 1.07 -5.64
N GLY A 72 9.92 1.90 -6.37
CA GLY A 72 8.57 1.60 -6.84
C GLY A 72 7.45 1.88 -5.82
N PHE A 73 7.74 2.56 -4.72
CA PHE A 73 6.74 2.96 -3.73
C PHE A 73 6.09 4.29 -4.08
N GLU A 74 4.81 4.42 -3.74
CA GLU A 74 4.08 5.69 -3.74
C GLU A 74 3.89 6.17 -2.29
N VAL A 75 4.31 7.40 -1.99
CA VAL A 75 4.14 7.98 -0.66
C VAL A 75 2.72 8.51 -0.50
N VAL A 76 1.91 7.79 0.26
CA VAL A 76 0.52 8.16 0.59
C VAL A 76 0.47 9.15 1.75
N ALA A 77 1.15 8.86 2.87
CA ALA A 77 1.23 9.72 4.06
C ALA A 77 -0.14 10.29 4.53
N ASN A 78 -1.18 9.44 4.56
CA ASN A 78 -2.53 9.83 4.93
C ASN A 78 -2.72 10.02 6.46
N THR A 79 -3.94 10.36 6.87
CA THR A 79 -4.31 10.46 8.28
C THR A 79 -4.53 9.07 8.91
N PRO A 80 -4.39 8.92 10.24
CA PRO A 80 -4.70 7.66 10.92
C PRO A 80 -6.11 7.15 10.65
N GLU A 81 -7.08 8.07 10.54
CA GLU A 81 -8.49 7.73 10.30
C GLU A 81 -8.71 7.21 8.86
N GLN A 82 -8.04 7.80 7.87
CA GLN A 82 -8.05 7.30 6.50
C GLN A 82 -7.37 5.92 6.39
N PHE A 83 -6.26 5.72 7.12
CA PHE A 83 -5.59 4.42 7.15
C PHE A 83 -6.47 3.34 7.81
N GLU A 84 -7.16 3.65 8.90
CA GLU A 84 -8.08 2.71 9.56
C GLU A 84 -9.22 2.28 8.62
N GLN A 85 -9.73 3.19 7.79
CA GLN A 85 -10.74 2.85 6.78
C GLN A 85 -10.17 1.92 5.70
N PHE A 86 -8.98 2.22 5.18
CA PHE A 86 -8.29 1.40 4.20
C PHE A 86 -7.99 -0.01 4.74
N GLU A 87 -7.46 -0.12 5.97
CA GLU A 87 -7.15 -1.39 6.61
C GLU A 87 -8.41 -2.28 6.74
N LYS A 88 -9.55 -1.70 7.13
CA LYS A 88 -10.82 -2.45 7.21
C LYS A 88 -11.27 -2.97 5.84
N GLN A 89 -11.11 -2.17 4.79
CA GLN A 89 -11.46 -2.57 3.42
C GLN A 89 -10.55 -3.69 2.92
N GLU A 90 -9.24 -3.57 3.14
CA GLU A 90 -8.27 -4.61 2.78
C GLU A 90 -8.52 -5.91 3.53
N LEU A 91 -8.79 -5.84 4.85
CA LEU A 91 -9.10 -7.03 5.64
C LEU A 91 -10.34 -7.76 5.09
N GLN A 92 -11.40 -7.02 4.74
CA GLN A 92 -12.61 -7.59 4.15
C GLN A 92 -12.32 -8.23 2.78
N ARG A 93 -11.58 -7.53 1.92
CA ARG A 93 -11.21 -8.02 0.58
C ARG A 93 -10.40 -9.31 0.66
N TRP A 94 -9.35 -9.33 1.46
CA TRP A 94 -8.47 -10.50 1.58
C TRP A 94 -9.13 -11.67 2.28
N LYS A 95 -10.02 -11.43 3.25
CA LYS A 95 -10.87 -12.48 3.81
C LYS A 95 -11.66 -13.19 2.73
N GLY A 96 -12.31 -12.44 1.83
CA GLY A 96 -13.07 -13.01 0.71
C GLY A 96 -12.20 -13.86 -0.22
N VAL A 97 -10.98 -13.40 -0.54
CA VAL A 97 -10.02 -14.16 -1.36
C VAL A 97 -9.62 -15.47 -0.67
N ILE A 98 -9.31 -15.42 0.62
CA ILE A 98 -8.91 -16.59 1.41
C ILE A 98 -10.03 -17.63 1.45
N GLU A 99 -11.27 -17.20 1.74
CA GLU A 99 -12.43 -18.08 1.82
C GLU A 99 -12.76 -18.73 0.46
N ALA A 100 -12.78 -17.94 -0.62
CA ALA A 100 -13.05 -18.43 -1.96
C ALA A 100 -11.96 -19.40 -2.45
N GLY A 101 -10.70 -19.10 -2.15
CA GLY A 101 -9.55 -19.90 -2.55
C GLY A 101 -9.25 -21.09 -1.63
N LYS A 102 -9.96 -21.22 -0.50
CA LYS A 102 -9.66 -22.20 0.57
C LYS A 102 -8.17 -22.16 0.97
N ILE A 103 -7.64 -20.95 1.11
CA ILE A 103 -6.22 -20.72 1.35
C ILE A 103 -5.91 -20.95 2.82
N SER A 104 -4.93 -21.81 3.10
CA SER A 104 -4.39 -22.08 4.43
C SER A 104 -2.92 -21.66 4.48
N ILE A 105 -2.47 -21.23 5.66
CA ILE A 105 -1.04 -21.03 5.94
C ILE A 105 -0.37 -22.31 6.46
N ASP A 106 -1.17 -23.27 6.93
CA ASP A 106 -0.79 -24.62 7.35
C ASP A 106 -0.92 -25.64 6.21
#